data_AF-A0A957N1U1-F1
#
_entry.id   AF-A0A957N1U1-F1
#
_cell.length_a   1.000
_cell.length_b   1.000
_cell.length_c   1.000
_cell.angle_alpha   90.00
_cell.angle_beta   90.00
_cell.angle_gamma   90.00
#
_symmetry.space_group_name_H-M   'P 1'
#
loop_
_entity.id
_entity.type
_entity.pdbx_description
1 polymer ?
#
loop_
_entity_poly.entity_id
_entity_poly.type
_entity_poly.pdbx_seq_one_letter_code
_entity_poly.pdbx_strand_id
1 'polypeptide(L)'
;MQVELLAYTRQNPALTPDAVAGHSDLATIPQGHGAFPEQLIEYAGRVCYRSTHRMGTAPEFISARVREGHEDIIEHVVVTLRIANSVEPLRWRMLNRHCEVSDVGDSAWIVSGNTRVWLDFFRHGEAHEAIPILKQIAPKVFDEFDAAPADLPALPTPAVDLAALRPAYAAPMRVTLLGFTQPQLDDPALALHHGSATFFYEGISRTCTHQLVRHRLASFSQESQRYVDLSKGGWQAVIPQAVADNPEAMAVMAAFWQDAEDRYAQLRGLGIRKEDARFLLPNAAETRIVTTMNFAAWSHFLWLRAVDKAAQWEIRAMGQRTLEMLYAIAPTVFQEHWDVYQARFAP
;
A
#
# COMPACT_ATOMS: atom_id res chain seq x y z
N MET A 1 4.09 -29.96 12.45
CA MET A 1 3.43 -29.00 11.55
C MET A 1 4.16 -29.00 10.21
N GLN A 2 3.44 -28.99 9.09
CA GLN A 2 4.02 -28.82 7.75
C GLN A 2 3.66 -27.43 7.24
N VAL A 3 4.63 -26.70 6.69
CA VAL A 3 4.46 -25.32 6.21
C VAL A 3 4.81 -25.26 4.73
N GLU A 4 3.89 -24.78 3.92
CA GLU A 4 4.05 -24.61 2.48
C GLU A 4 3.77 -23.15 2.09
N LEU A 5 4.64 -22.56 1.28
CA LEU A 5 4.42 -21.21 0.74
C LEU A 5 3.39 -21.27 -0.40
N LEU A 6 2.28 -20.53 -0.25
CA LEU A 6 1.27 -20.40 -1.31
C LEU A 6 1.43 -19.10 -2.10
N ALA A 7 1.73 -17.99 -1.43
CA ALA A 7 1.92 -16.69 -2.06
C ALA A 7 2.70 -15.73 -1.17
N TYR A 8 3.33 -14.75 -1.80
CA TYR A 8 3.82 -13.54 -1.13
C TYR A 8 3.68 -12.34 -2.06
N THR A 9 3.88 -11.12 -1.54
CA THR A 9 3.79 -9.89 -2.34
C THR A 9 4.87 -9.87 -3.40
N ARG A 10 4.46 -9.96 -4.67
CA ARG A 10 5.34 -9.85 -5.83
C ARG A 10 5.11 -8.52 -6.55
N GLN A 11 6.15 -8.07 -7.26
CA GLN A 11 6.11 -6.84 -8.04
C GLN A 11 5.02 -6.91 -9.10
N ASN A 12 4.33 -5.79 -9.32
CA ASN A 12 3.50 -5.63 -10.50
C ASN A 12 4.40 -5.77 -11.76
N PRO A 13 4.17 -6.78 -12.62
CA PRO A 13 5.02 -7.05 -13.78
C PRO A 13 5.01 -5.93 -14.82
N ALA A 14 4.03 -5.01 -14.78
CA ALA A 14 3.98 -3.84 -15.65
C ALA A 14 4.91 -2.71 -15.20
N LEU A 15 5.49 -2.76 -13.99
CA LEU A 15 6.44 -1.76 -13.50
C LEU A 15 7.87 -2.05 -13.96
N THR A 16 8.05 -2.14 -15.28
CA THR A 16 9.38 -2.21 -15.89
C THR A 16 10.09 -0.85 -15.80
N PRO A 17 11.43 -0.78 -15.85
CA PRO A 17 12.17 0.49 -15.82
C PRO A 17 11.66 1.51 -16.84
N ASP A 18 11.32 1.06 -18.05
CA ASP A 18 10.77 1.92 -19.11
C ASP A 18 9.36 2.41 -18.78
N ALA A 19 8.52 1.56 -18.18
CA ALA A 19 7.15 1.90 -17.81
C ALA A 19 7.07 2.91 -16.66
N VAL A 20 8.12 2.98 -15.82
CA VAL A 20 8.21 3.94 -14.72
C VAL A 20 9.17 5.11 -15.01
N ALA A 21 9.81 5.12 -16.19
CA ALA A 21 10.67 6.23 -16.60
C ALA A 21 9.85 7.53 -16.66
N GLY A 22 10.28 8.56 -15.94
CA GLY A 22 9.56 9.83 -15.81
C GLY A 22 8.28 9.77 -14.95
N HIS A 23 7.96 8.62 -14.34
CA HIS A 23 6.80 8.44 -13.47
C HIS A 23 7.20 8.64 -12.00
N SER A 24 7.20 9.90 -11.55
CA SER A 24 7.51 10.23 -10.15
C SER A 24 8.86 9.65 -9.70
N ASP A 25 8.92 9.11 -8.48
CA ASP A 25 10.08 8.41 -7.90
C ASP A 25 9.94 6.88 -7.93
N LEU A 26 8.98 6.32 -8.68
CA LEU A 26 8.79 4.86 -8.81
C LEU A 26 10.03 4.14 -9.35
N ALA A 27 10.78 4.80 -10.24
CA ALA A 27 12.04 4.28 -10.78
C ALA A 27 13.15 4.08 -9.73
N THR A 28 12.96 4.56 -8.50
CA THR A 28 13.89 4.34 -7.39
C THR A 28 13.70 2.99 -6.70
N ILE A 29 12.56 2.32 -6.85
CA ILE A 29 12.26 1.05 -6.17
C ILE A 29 13.36 0.00 -6.39
N PRO A 30 13.81 -0.27 -7.64
CA PRO A 30 14.82 -1.30 -7.89
C PRO A 30 16.22 -0.97 -7.33
N GLN A 31 16.44 0.26 -6.86
CA GLN A 31 17.71 0.68 -6.26
C GLN A 31 17.86 0.16 -4.82
N GLY A 32 16.76 -0.23 -4.17
CA GLY A 32 16.78 -0.81 -2.82
C GLY A 32 17.49 -2.16 -2.77
N HIS A 33 18.06 -2.48 -1.60
CA HIS A 33 18.78 -3.75 -1.41
C HIS A 33 17.82 -4.94 -1.23
N GLY A 34 18.17 -6.07 -1.84
CA GLY A 34 17.44 -7.33 -1.67
C GLY A 34 16.39 -7.55 -2.77
N ALA A 35 15.45 -8.44 -2.50
CA ALA A 35 14.33 -8.72 -3.40
C ALA A 35 13.23 -7.66 -3.28
N PHE A 36 12.28 -7.69 -4.22
CA PHE A 36 11.16 -6.73 -4.27
C PHE A 36 10.43 -6.49 -2.94
N PRO A 37 10.14 -7.51 -2.09
CA PRO A 37 9.49 -7.27 -0.79
C PRO A 37 10.22 -6.24 0.08
N GLU A 38 11.55 -6.33 0.16
CA GLU A 38 12.35 -5.39 0.94
C GLU A 38 12.46 -4.02 0.26
N GLN A 39 12.56 -4.01 -1.07
CA GLN A 39 12.52 -2.76 -1.85
C GLN A 39 11.21 -2.00 -1.64
N LEU A 40 10.08 -2.71 -1.57
CA LEU A 40 8.75 -2.14 -1.29
C LEU A 40 8.68 -1.56 0.13
N ILE A 41 9.18 -2.28 1.14
CA ILE A 41 9.24 -1.81 2.53
C ILE A 41 10.09 -0.55 2.63
N GLU A 42 11.29 -0.55 2.05
CA GLU A 42 12.18 0.61 2.04
C GLU A 42 11.52 1.79 1.32
N TYR A 43 10.91 1.55 0.16
CA TYR A 43 10.22 2.59 -0.60
C TYR A 43 9.06 3.21 0.20
N ALA A 44 8.20 2.40 0.81
CA ALA A 44 7.10 2.87 1.66
C ALA A 44 7.62 3.74 2.82
N GLY A 45 8.66 3.28 3.52
CA GLY A 45 9.31 4.07 4.56
C GLY A 45 9.90 5.38 4.05
N ARG A 46 10.50 5.39 2.85
CA ARG A 46 11.11 6.60 2.27
C ARG A 46 10.09 7.59 1.73
N VAL A 47 8.91 7.13 1.27
CA VAL A 47 7.78 7.98 0.90
C VAL A 47 7.36 8.87 2.07
N CYS A 48 7.29 8.32 3.29
CA CYS A 48 6.93 9.06 4.50
C CYS A 48 7.81 10.30 4.75
N TYR A 49 9.07 10.27 4.33
CA TYR A 49 10.06 11.34 4.55
C TYR A 49 10.50 12.07 3.28
N ARG A 50 9.84 11.85 2.12
CA ARG A 50 10.32 12.32 0.79
C ARG A 50 11.80 12.04 0.54
N SER A 51 12.23 10.81 0.84
CA SER A 51 13.63 10.41 0.77
C SER A 51 13.92 9.26 -0.20
N THR A 52 13.02 9.02 -1.15
CA THR A 52 13.11 7.96 -2.18
C THR A 52 14.35 8.06 -3.06
N HIS A 53 14.90 9.26 -3.27
CA HIS A 53 16.23 9.46 -3.89
C HIS A 53 17.40 8.79 -3.13
N ARG A 54 17.17 8.28 -1.91
CA ARG A 54 18.14 7.56 -1.08
C ARG A 54 17.90 6.05 -1.05
N MET A 55 17.01 5.51 -1.88
CA MET A 55 16.83 4.05 -2.02
C MET A 55 18.19 3.35 -2.18
N GLY A 56 18.43 2.28 -1.43
CA GLY A 56 19.67 1.49 -1.51
C GLY A 56 20.90 2.14 -0.87
N THR A 57 20.78 3.31 -0.23
CA THR A 57 21.94 3.96 0.42
C THR A 57 22.21 3.46 1.84
N ALA A 58 21.27 2.72 2.43
CA ALA A 58 21.34 2.24 3.81
C ALA A 58 20.93 0.76 3.87
N PRO A 59 21.88 -0.19 3.77
CA PRO A 59 21.60 -1.63 3.78
C PRO A 59 20.79 -2.09 5.01
N GLU A 60 21.07 -1.47 6.16
CA GLU A 60 20.43 -1.77 7.45
C GLU A 60 19.10 -1.04 7.67
N PHE A 61 18.56 -0.34 6.67
CA PHE A 61 17.39 0.51 6.84
C PHE A 61 16.22 -0.25 7.48
N ILE A 62 15.88 -1.43 6.96
CA ILE A 62 14.74 -2.22 7.44
C ILE A 62 15.01 -2.78 8.84
N SER A 63 16.14 -3.48 9.04
CA SER A 63 16.50 -4.06 10.33
C SER A 63 16.58 -3.00 11.43
N ALA A 64 17.08 -1.80 11.12
CA ALA A 64 17.08 -0.68 12.06
C ALA A 64 15.67 -0.24 12.46
N ARG A 65 14.74 -0.11 11.50
CA ARG A 65 13.34 0.30 11.79
C ARG A 65 12.62 -0.75 12.64
N VAL A 66 12.86 -2.03 12.38
CA VAL A 66 12.34 -3.12 13.20
C VAL A 66 12.89 -3.05 14.63
N ARG A 67 14.21 -2.86 14.81
CA ARG A 67 14.83 -2.69 16.14
C ARG A 67 14.32 -1.45 16.89
N GLU A 68 13.98 -0.39 16.17
CA GLU A 68 13.41 0.84 16.72
C GLU A 68 11.90 0.75 17.00
N GLY A 69 11.23 -0.35 16.61
CA GLY A 69 9.79 -0.54 16.77
C GLY A 69 8.94 0.26 15.75
N HIS A 70 9.56 0.82 14.71
CA HIS A 70 8.88 1.51 13.60
C HIS A 70 8.46 0.49 12.53
N GLU A 71 7.54 -0.38 12.90
CA GLU A 71 7.15 -1.56 12.13
C GLU A 71 5.97 -1.33 11.17
N ASP A 72 5.42 -0.12 11.11
CA ASP A 72 4.34 0.22 10.18
C ASP A 72 4.76 0.00 8.71
N ILE A 73 6.03 0.27 8.39
CA ILE A 73 6.55 0.13 7.02
C ILE A 73 6.66 -1.33 6.55
N ILE A 74 6.75 -2.29 7.47
CA ILE A 74 6.86 -3.73 7.13
C ILE A 74 5.49 -4.37 6.89
N GLU A 75 4.40 -3.62 7.08
CA GLU A 75 3.04 -4.12 6.85
C GLU A 75 2.65 -4.20 5.35
N HIS A 76 3.50 -3.70 4.45
CA HIS A 76 3.24 -3.65 3.00
C HIS A 76 3.56 -4.94 2.24
N VAL A 77 4.14 -5.94 2.92
CA VAL A 77 4.42 -7.27 2.37
C VAL A 77 3.55 -8.29 3.10
N VAL A 78 2.77 -9.05 2.34
CA VAL A 78 1.87 -10.11 2.82
C VAL A 78 2.37 -11.46 2.34
N VAL A 79 2.41 -12.43 3.25
CA VAL A 79 2.77 -13.82 2.98
C VAL A 79 1.61 -14.73 3.39
N THR A 80 1.31 -15.68 2.50
CA THR A 80 0.24 -16.67 2.65
C THR A 80 0.86 -18.06 2.64
N LEU A 81 0.61 -18.82 3.70
CA LEU A 81 1.12 -20.17 3.91
C LEU A 81 -0.04 -21.17 4.03
N ARG A 82 0.19 -22.40 3.57
CA ARG A 82 -0.61 -23.56 3.97
C ARG A 82 0.08 -24.22 5.16
N ILE A 83 -0.71 -24.48 6.19
CA ILE A 83 -0.27 -25.15 7.41
C ILE A 83 -1.02 -26.47 7.53
N ALA A 84 -0.34 -27.60 7.40
CA ALA A 84 -0.94 -28.92 7.50
C ALA A 84 -0.45 -29.67 8.76
N ASN A 85 -1.25 -30.65 9.20
CA ASN A 85 -0.95 -31.49 10.36
C ASN A 85 -0.70 -30.65 11.63
N SER A 86 -1.54 -29.64 11.85
CA SER A 86 -1.50 -28.76 13.02
C SER A 86 -2.87 -28.15 13.29
N VAL A 87 -3.15 -27.82 14.55
CA VAL A 87 -4.32 -27.05 14.97
C VAL A 87 -3.95 -25.65 15.46
N GLU A 88 -2.65 -25.34 15.47
CA GLU A 88 -2.12 -24.07 15.96
C GLU A 88 -2.66 -22.82 15.24
N PRO A 89 -2.98 -22.85 13.94
CA PRO A 89 -3.57 -21.67 13.29
C PRO A 89 -4.83 -21.14 13.98
N LEU A 90 -5.59 -21.97 14.70
CA LEU A 90 -6.74 -21.53 15.51
C LEU A 90 -6.35 -20.53 16.60
N ARG A 91 -5.19 -20.71 17.25
CA ARG A 91 -4.70 -19.77 18.28
C ARG A 91 -4.08 -18.51 17.69
N TRP A 92 -3.47 -18.60 16.51
CA TRP A 92 -2.78 -17.46 15.90
C TRP A 92 -3.71 -16.28 15.62
N ARG A 93 -4.95 -16.54 15.22
CA ARG A 93 -5.97 -15.48 15.06
C ARG A 93 -6.34 -14.79 16.38
N MET A 94 -6.26 -15.51 17.50
CA MET A 94 -6.49 -14.93 18.84
C MET A 94 -5.31 -14.08 19.30
N LEU A 95 -4.09 -14.49 18.94
CA LEU A 95 -2.86 -13.74 19.24
C LEU A 95 -2.79 -12.45 18.45
N ASN A 96 -3.04 -12.53 17.13
CA ASN A 96 -3.03 -11.37 16.26
C ASN A 96 -4.27 -11.37 15.35
N ARG A 97 -5.21 -10.47 15.68
CA ARG A 97 -6.48 -10.31 14.94
C ARG A 97 -6.31 -9.89 13.47
N HIS A 98 -5.12 -9.44 13.07
CA HIS A 98 -4.80 -9.05 11.69
C HIS A 98 -4.30 -10.24 10.85
N CYS A 99 -4.16 -11.42 11.46
CA CYS A 99 -3.94 -12.67 10.77
C CYS A 99 -5.26 -13.22 10.23
N GLU A 100 -5.30 -13.54 8.95
CA GLU A 100 -6.41 -14.28 8.34
C GLU A 100 -6.11 -15.78 8.42
N VAL A 101 -7.09 -16.54 8.89
CA VAL A 101 -7.00 -17.99 9.06
C VAL A 101 -8.29 -18.61 8.53
N SER A 102 -8.15 -19.54 7.60
CA SER A 102 -9.26 -20.32 7.04
C SER A 102 -8.97 -21.82 7.15
N ASP A 103 -9.95 -22.57 7.64
CA ASP A 103 -9.94 -24.04 7.64
C ASP A 103 -10.22 -24.54 6.21
N VAL A 104 -9.40 -25.44 5.70
CA VAL A 104 -9.59 -26.06 4.38
C VAL A 104 -9.80 -27.57 4.47
N GLY A 105 -10.09 -28.10 5.66
CA GLY A 105 -10.27 -29.52 5.90
C GLY A 105 -8.96 -30.28 6.07
N ASP A 106 -9.05 -31.58 6.35
CA ASP A 106 -7.90 -32.50 6.44
C ASP A 106 -6.76 -32.04 7.36
N SER A 107 -7.10 -31.33 8.45
CA SER A 107 -6.13 -30.73 9.37
C SER A 107 -5.17 -29.75 8.68
N ALA A 108 -5.65 -29.07 7.64
CA ALA A 108 -4.94 -28.06 6.89
C ALA A 108 -5.64 -26.69 6.99
N TRP A 109 -4.81 -25.65 6.98
CA TRP A 109 -5.23 -24.27 7.14
C TRP A 109 -4.54 -23.40 6.11
N ILE A 110 -5.19 -22.31 5.71
CA ILE A 110 -4.54 -21.22 5.01
C ILE A 110 -4.39 -20.07 5.99
N VAL A 111 -3.17 -19.54 6.09
CA VAL A 111 -2.80 -18.47 7.00
C VAL A 111 -2.17 -17.34 6.20
N SER A 112 -2.73 -16.14 6.27
CA SER A 112 -2.17 -14.93 5.66
C SER A 112 -1.91 -13.87 6.70
N GLY A 113 -0.72 -13.26 6.62
CA GLY A 113 -0.32 -12.15 7.46
C GLY A 113 0.67 -11.26 6.74
N ASN A 114 0.66 -9.96 7.07
CA ASN A 114 1.77 -9.10 6.68
C ASN A 114 3.04 -9.43 7.49
N THR A 115 4.21 -8.96 7.06
CA THR A 115 5.45 -9.35 7.74
C THR A 115 5.53 -8.89 9.20
N ARG A 116 4.76 -7.87 9.61
CA ARG A 116 4.60 -7.50 11.03
C ARG A 116 3.83 -8.54 11.82
N VAL A 117 2.76 -9.11 11.27
CA VAL A 117 2.01 -10.21 11.90
C VAL A 117 2.91 -11.43 12.10
N TRP A 118 3.69 -11.80 11.09
CA TRP A 118 4.64 -12.91 11.20
C TRP A 118 5.74 -12.64 12.24
N LEU A 119 6.30 -11.42 12.24
CA LEU A 119 7.29 -11.00 13.23
C LEU A 119 6.73 -11.09 14.65
N ASP A 120 5.49 -10.64 14.85
CA ASP A 120 4.77 -10.72 16.13
C ASP A 120 4.58 -12.17 16.59
N PHE A 121 4.19 -13.08 15.70
CA PHE A 121 4.11 -14.52 16.02
C PHE A 121 5.46 -15.08 16.46
N PHE A 122 6.52 -14.82 15.70
CA PHE A 122 7.84 -15.37 16.02
C PHE A 122 8.35 -14.88 17.38
N ARG A 123 8.11 -13.61 17.72
CA ARG A 123 8.42 -13.03 19.05
C ARG A 123 7.63 -13.65 20.19
N HIS A 124 6.41 -14.14 19.92
CA HIS A 124 5.59 -14.87 20.88
C HIS A 124 5.89 -16.38 20.95
N GLY A 125 6.89 -16.87 20.22
CA GLY A 125 7.23 -18.29 20.21
C GLY A 125 6.34 -19.14 19.30
N GLU A 126 5.66 -18.51 18.33
CA GLU A 126 4.66 -19.13 17.47
C GLU A 126 5.14 -19.20 16.02
N ALA A 127 4.66 -20.19 15.26
CA ALA A 127 4.92 -20.34 13.82
C ALA A 127 6.41 -20.42 13.41
N HIS A 128 7.31 -20.87 14.30
CA HIS A 128 8.77 -20.87 14.06
C HIS A 128 9.19 -21.67 12.82
N GLU A 129 8.44 -22.70 12.45
CA GLU A 129 8.67 -23.49 11.23
C GLU A 129 8.51 -22.67 9.93
N ALA A 130 7.86 -21.50 10.00
CA ALA A 130 7.73 -20.58 8.88
C ALA A 130 8.94 -19.62 8.74
N ILE A 131 9.78 -19.47 9.76
CA ILE A 131 10.90 -18.51 9.76
C ILE A 131 11.82 -18.70 8.53
N PRO A 132 12.25 -19.92 8.14
CA PRO A 132 13.10 -20.10 6.96
C PRO A 132 12.51 -19.56 5.66
N ILE A 133 11.20 -19.72 5.45
CA ILE A 133 10.48 -19.20 4.28
C ILE A 133 10.44 -17.67 4.34
N LEU A 134 10.08 -17.12 5.50
CA LEU A 134 9.94 -15.68 5.69
C LEU A 134 11.29 -14.94 5.61
N LYS A 135 12.38 -15.55 6.08
CA LYS A 135 13.75 -15.04 5.92
C LYS A 135 14.21 -15.03 4.47
N GLN A 136 13.75 -15.97 3.63
CA GLN A 136 14.06 -15.91 2.21
C GLN A 136 13.28 -14.79 1.49
N ILE A 137 12.08 -14.43 1.97
CA ILE A 137 11.25 -13.38 1.38
C ILE A 137 11.71 -11.97 1.80
N ALA A 138 11.99 -11.77 3.09
CA ALA A 138 12.33 -10.47 3.66
C ALA A 138 13.37 -10.62 4.80
N PRO A 139 14.63 -10.99 4.48
CA PRO A 139 15.65 -11.34 5.47
C PRO A 139 15.87 -10.26 6.55
N LYS A 140 15.87 -8.97 6.17
CA LYS A 140 16.11 -7.84 7.08
C LYS A 140 14.97 -7.61 8.06
N VAL A 141 13.74 -8.08 7.76
CA VAL A 141 12.62 -7.99 8.70
C VAL A 141 12.79 -9.00 9.83
N PHE A 142 13.34 -10.17 9.52
CA PHE A 142 13.45 -11.31 10.43
C PHE A 142 14.91 -11.58 10.87
N ASP A 143 15.74 -10.54 10.81
CA ASP A 143 17.18 -10.60 11.13
C ASP A 143 17.44 -11.02 12.59
N GLU A 144 16.49 -10.75 13.49
CA GLU A 144 16.57 -11.13 14.91
C GLU A 144 16.44 -12.63 15.18
N PHE A 145 16.03 -13.44 14.19
CA PHE A 145 15.87 -14.89 14.35
C PHE A 145 17.00 -15.66 13.69
N ASP A 146 17.63 -16.55 14.46
CA ASP A 146 18.69 -17.43 13.98
C ASP A 146 18.09 -18.65 13.24
N ALA A 147 17.90 -18.48 11.94
CA ALA A 147 17.45 -19.53 11.02
C ALA A 147 18.09 -19.31 9.64
N ALA A 148 18.43 -20.40 8.97
CA ALA A 148 18.85 -20.36 7.58
C ALA A 148 17.62 -20.16 6.66
N PRO A 149 17.73 -19.35 5.59
CA PRO A 149 16.64 -19.20 4.63
C PRO A 149 16.39 -20.51 3.87
N ALA A 150 15.13 -20.79 3.56
CA ALA A 150 14.73 -21.94 2.75
C ALA A 150 14.70 -21.60 1.26
N ASP A 151 14.88 -22.59 0.39
CA ASP A 151 14.59 -22.43 -1.03
C ASP A 151 13.07 -22.27 -1.24
N LEU A 152 12.66 -21.24 -2.00
CA LEU A 152 11.24 -21.04 -2.30
C LEU A 152 10.82 -21.87 -3.51
N PRO A 153 9.62 -22.47 -3.49
CA PRO A 153 9.06 -23.08 -4.69
C PRO A 153 8.80 -22.02 -5.76
N ALA A 154 8.80 -22.44 -7.02
CA ALA A 154 8.34 -21.59 -8.10
C ALA A 154 6.84 -21.32 -7.93
N LEU A 155 6.47 -20.06 -7.73
CA LEU A 155 5.08 -19.66 -7.65
C LEU A 155 4.55 -19.26 -9.03
N PRO A 156 3.34 -19.72 -9.40
CA PRO A 156 2.76 -19.41 -10.70
C PRO A 156 2.50 -17.91 -10.85
N THR A 157 2.74 -17.37 -12.04
CA THR A 157 2.44 -15.97 -12.36
C THR A 157 1.08 -15.92 -13.02
N PRO A 158 0.09 -15.18 -12.49
CA PRO A 158 -1.20 -15.05 -13.15
C PRO A 158 -1.01 -14.42 -14.52
N ALA A 159 -1.75 -14.92 -15.51
CA ALA A 159 -1.84 -14.28 -16.82
C ALA A 159 -2.66 -13.00 -16.67
N VAL A 160 -1.98 -11.85 -16.65
CA VAL A 160 -2.62 -10.54 -16.48
C VAL A 160 -2.33 -9.67 -17.69
N ASP A 161 -3.33 -8.89 -18.11
CA ASP A 161 -3.14 -7.82 -19.07
C ASP A 161 -2.22 -6.74 -18.48
N LEU A 162 -0.97 -6.69 -18.96
CA LEU A 162 0.02 -5.73 -18.50
C LEU A 162 -0.35 -4.28 -18.82
N ALA A 163 -1.19 -4.03 -19.84
CA ALA A 163 -1.64 -2.68 -20.16
C ALA A 163 -2.54 -2.14 -19.04
N ALA A 164 -3.44 -2.97 -18.51
CA ALA A 164 -4.33 -2.63 -17.41
C ALA A 164 -3.59 -2.37 -16.08
N LEU A 165 -2.36 -2.88 -15.94
CA LEU A 165 -1.56 -2.71 -14.72
C LEU A 165 -0.55 -1.55 -14.78
N ARG A 166 -0.47 -0.80 -15.89
CA ARG A 166 0.39 0.39 -15.96
C ARG A 166 -0.12 1.48 -15.01
N PRO A 167 0.75 2.36 -14.49
CA PRO A 167 0.31 3.50 -13.71
C PRO A 167 -0.81 4.27 -14.43
N ALA A 168 -1.94 4.43 -13.74
CA ALA A 168 -3.10 5.13 -14.28
C ALA A 168 -3.01 6.63 -13.95
N TYR A 169 -3.30 7.45 -14.96
CA TYR A 169 -3.20 8.90 -14.89
C TYR A 169 -4.57 9.56 -15.02
N ALA A 170 -4.94 10.31 -14.00
CA ALA A 170 -6.06 11.25 -14.02
C ALA A 170 -5.56 12.56 -13.39
N ALA A 171 -4.77 13.31 -14.17
CA ALA A 171 -3.95 14.42 -13.66
C ALA A 171 -4.76 15.37 -12.75
N PRO A 172 -4.22 15.74 -11.57
CA PRO A 172 -2.86 15.43 -11.07
C PRO A 172 -2.70 14.02 -10.47
N MET A 173 -3.80 13.29 -10.24
CA MET A 173 -3.80 11.99 -9.58
C MET A 173 -3.08 10.92 -10.40
N ARG A 174 -2.23 10.16 -9.72
CA ARG A 174 -1.59 8.95 -10.22
C ARG A 174 -1.91 7.78 -9.30
N VAL A 175 -2.33 6.67 -9.89
CA VAL A 175 -2.65 5.42 -9.18
C VAL A 175 -1.76 4.32 -9.72
N THR A 176 -0.99 3.70 -8.83
CA THR A 176 -0.05 2.63 -9.21
C THR A 176 -0.24 1.42 -8.33
N LEU A 177 -0.54 0.26 -8.92
CA LEU A 177 -0.40 -1.03 -8.25
C LEU A 177 1.10 -1.34 -8.12
N LEU A 178 1.66 -1.30 -6.91
CA LEU A 178 3.08 -1.61 -6.68
C LEU A 178 3.32 -3.12 -6.72
N GLY A 179 2.45 -3.89 -6.08
CA GLY A 179 2.57 -5.33 -5.99
C GLY A 179 1.34 -5.96 -5.36
N PHE A 180 1.25 -7.28 -5.45
CA PHE A 180 0.11 -8.03 -4.98
C PHE A 180 0.51 -9.44 -4.52
N THR A 181 -0.28 -10.00 -3.61
CA THR A 181 -0.20 -11.38 -3.14
C THR A 181 -1.45 -12.08 -3.63
N GLN A 182 -1.31 -13.15 -4.41
CA GLN A 182 -2.43 -13.89 -4.94
C GLN A 182 -2.14 -15.39 -4.86
N PRO A 183 -2.64 -16.07 -3.81
CA PRO A 183 -2.56 -17.53 -3.74
C PRO A 183 -3.47 -18.13 -4.81
N GLN A 184 -3.01 -19.20 -5.48
CA GLN A 184 -3.85 -19.97 -6.40
C GLN A 184 -4.73 -20.90 -5.59
N LEU A 185 -5.95 -20.45 -5.33
CA LEU A 185 -6.96 -21.17 -4.57
C LEU A 185 -8.17 -21.41 -5.48
N ASP A 186 -8.72 -22.62 -5.41
CA ASP A 186 -9.87 -23.00 -6.23
C ASP A 186 -11.16 -22.31 -5.75
N ASP A 187 -11.23 -21.94 -4.46
CA ASP A 187 -12.36 -21.25 -3.85
C ASP A 187 -12.19 -19.71 -3.89
N PRO A 188 -13.07 -18.99 -4.62
CA PRO A 188 -13.07 -17.53 -4.64
C PRO A 188 -13.24 -16.88 -3.27
N ALA A 189 -13.96 -17.53 -2.32
CA ALA A 189 -14.11 -17.02 -0.96
C ALA A 189 -12.78 -17.00 -0.21
N LEU A 190 -11.94 -18.02 -0.41
CA LEU A 190 -10.58 -18.02 0.15
C LEU A 190 -9.70 -16.99 -0.54
N ALA A 191 -9.82 -16.83 -1.87
CA ALA A 191 -9.07 -15.81 -2.61
C ALA A 191 -9.39 -14.39 -2.12
N LEU A 192 -10.64 -14.11 -1.74
CA LEU A 192 -11.07 -12.83 -1.17
C LEU A 192 -10.35 -12.49 0.15
N HIS A 193 -10.12 -13.47 1.01
CA HIS A 193 -9.51 -13.24 2.33
C HIS A 193 -7.97 -13.35 2.32
N HIS A 194 -7.41 -14.16 1.42
CA HIS A 194 -5.98 -14.47 1.39
C HIS A 194 -5.21 -13.78 0.25
N GLY A 195 -5.92 -13.09 -0.65
CA GLY A 195 -5.33 -12.17 -1.63
C GLY A 195 -5.15 -10.76 -1.06
N SER A 196 -4.12 -10.04 -1.53
CA SER A 196 -3.87 -8.66 -1.12
C SER A 196 -3.22 -7.85 -2.25
N ALA A 197 -3.34 -6.53 -2.17
CA ALA A 197 -2.69 -5.62 -3.11
C ALA A 197 -2.18 -4.37 -2.39
N THR A 198 -1.04 -3.87 -2.86
CA THR A 198 -0.38 -2.66 -2.39
C THR A 198 -0.39 -1.62 -3.50
N PHE A 199 -1.04 -0.49 -3.24
CA PHE A 199 -1.13 0.65 -4.15
C PHE A 199 -0.31 1.83 -3.64
N PHE A 200 0.18 2.62 -4.58
CA PHE A 200 0.73 3.95 -4.35
C PHE A 200 -0.15 4.99 -5.04
N TYR A 201 -0.54 5.98 -4.26
CA TYR A 201 -1.35 7.10 -4.71
C TYR A 201 -0.57 8.39 -4.57
N GLU A 202 -0.57 9.21 -5.62
CA GLU A 202 0.07 10.53 -5.68
C GLU A 202 -0.85 11.54 -6.36
N GLY A 203 -0.59 12.83 -6.19
CA GLY A 203 -1.46 13.85 -6.79
C GLY A 203 -2.86 13.89 -6.17
N ILE A 204 -3.02 13.34 -4.96
CA ILE A 204 -4.28 13.32 -4.21
C ILE A 204 -4.22 14.25 -3.02
N SER A 205 -5.37 14.78 -2.60
CA SER A 205 -5.48 15.76 -1.54
C SER A 205 -5.42 15.12 -0.15
N ARG A 206 -5.12 15.93 0.87
CA ARG A 206 -5.33 15.55 2.26
C ARG A 206 -6.80 15.20 2.54
N THR A 207 -7.75 15.86 1.87
CA THR A 207 -9.18 15.48 1.93
C THR A 207 -9.42 14.04 1.48
N CYS A 208 -8.82 13.62 0.37
CA CYS A 208 -8.95 12.26 -0.16
C CYS A 208 -8.35 11.24 0.81
N THR A 209 -7.10 11.47 1.26
CA THR A 209 -6.46 10.55 2.21
C THR A 209 -7.20 10.47 3.55
N HIS A 210 -7.80 11.57 4.03
CA HIS A 210 -8.57 11.57 5.27
C HIS A 210 -9.88 10.76 5.17
N GLN A 211 -10.38 10.51 3.95
CA GLN A 211 -11.45 9.54 3.70
C GLN A 211 -10.90 8.12 3.58
N LEU A 212 -9.77 7.92 2.88
CA LEU A 212 -9.12 6.63 2.67
C LEU A 212 -8.69 5.95 3.98
N VAL A 213 -8.03 6.69 4.89
CA VAL A 213 -7.50 6.14 6.16
C VAL A 213 -8.61 5.76 7.16
N ARG A 214 -9.88 6.00 6.84
CA ARG A 214 -11.04 5.52 7.62
C ARG A 214 -11.33 4.04 7.36
N HIS A 215 -10.76 3.46 6.32
CA HIS A 215 -10.82 2.03 6.03
C HIS A 215 -9.75 1.32 6.87
N ARG A 216 -10.18 0.82 8.04
CA ARG A 216 -9.30 0.38 9.15
C ARG A 216 -8.57 -0.94 8.93
N LEU A 217 -9.05 -1.79 8.01
CA LEU A 217 -8.42 -3.07 7.67
C LEU A 217 -7.40 -2.84 6.55
N ALA A 218 -6.40 -2.01 6.84
CA ALA A 218 -5.43 -1.52 5.88
C ALA A 218 -4.15 -1.05 6.58
N SER A 219 -3.06 -1.04 5.82
CA SER A 219 -1.76 -0.51 6.24
C SER A 219 -1.39 0.68 5.38
N PHE A 220 -0.85 1.73 6.00
CA PHE A 220 -0.61 3.02 5.35
C PHE A 220 0.79 3.55 5.65
N SER A 221 1.52 3.93 4.60
CA SER A 221 2.74 4.74 4.71
C SER A 221 2.51 6.06 3.96
N GLN A 222 2.24 7.13 4.71
CA GLN A 222 1.86 8.43 4.15
C GLN A 222 2.99 9.45 4.30
N GLU A 223 3.19 10.25 3.25
CA GLU A 223 4.07 11.42 3.29
C GLU A 223 3.75 12.34 4.49
N SER A 224 4.76 12.59 5.34
CA SER A 224 4.59 13.32 6.59
C SER A 224 4.83 14.82 6.44
N GLN A 225 3.80 15.60 6.78
CA GLN A 225 3.91 17.06 6.92
C GLN A 225 4.85 17.52 8.05
N ARG A 226 5.30 16.63 8.95
CA ARG A 226 6.20 16.98 10.05
C ARG A 226 7.66 17.11 9.59
N TYR A 227 8.04 16.27 8.62
CA TYR A 227 9.44 16.09 8.23
C TYR A 227 9.77 16.75 6.91
N VAL A 228 8.83 16.73 5.95
CA VAL A 228 9.02 17.31 4.63
C VAL A 228 9.16 18.83 4.76
N ASP A 229 10.24 19.39 4.20
CA ASP A 229 10.42 20.84 4.17
C ASP A 229 9.54 21.49 3.12
N LEU A 230 8.63 22.35 3.55
CA LEU A 230 7.65 22.96 2.67
C LEU A 230 8.22 24.19 1.94
N SER A 231 9.36 24.74 2.39
CA SER A 231 9.92 25.98 1.84
C SER A 231 10.69 25.83 0.53
N LYS A 232 10.85 24.62 0.01
CA LYS A 232 11.59 24.34 -1.24
C LYS A 232 10.70 24.29 -2.49
N GLY A 233 9.45 24.76 -2.37
CA GLY A 233 8.40 24.62 -3.39
C GLY A 233 7.90 23.18 -3.45
N GLY A 234 6.59 22.97 -3.41
CA GLY A 234 6.10 21.60 -3.65
C GLY A 234 4.83 21.16 -2.93
N TRP A 235 3.96 22.09 -2.55
CA TRP A 235 2.58 21.73 -2.27
C TRP A 235 1.74 22.32 -3.38
N GLN A 236 1.31 21.43 -4.27
CA GLN A 236 0.25 21.76 -5.21
C GLN A 236 -1.07 21.64 -4.46
N ALA A 237 -2.01 22.49 -4.83
CA ALA A 237 -3.40 22.27 -4.47
C ALA A 237 -3.99 21.26 -5.45
N VAL A 238 -4.67 20.25 -4.94
CA VAL A 238 -5.62 19.48 -5.76
C VAL A 238 -6.85 20.35 -5.97
N ILE A 239 -7.07 20.75 -7.21
CA ILE A 239 -8.15 21.65 -7.60
C ILE A 239 -9.35 20.83 -8.08
N PRO A 240 -10.54 20.98 -7.47
CA PRO A 240 -11.76 20.40 -8.01
C PRO A 240 -12.10 20.97 -9.39
N GLN A 241 -12.62 20.15 -10.30
CA GLN A 241 -12.95 20.59 -11.67
C GLN A 241 -13.90 21.80 -11.68
N ALA A 242 -14.91 21.82 -10.80
CA ALA A 242 -15.84 22.96 -10.68
C ALA A 242 -15.16 24.28 -10.29
N VAL A 243 -14.02 24.22 -9.60
CA VAL A 243 -13.19 25.40 -9.34
C VAL A 243 -12.37 25.72 -10.58
N ALA A 244 -11.70 24.73 -11.19
CA ALA A 244 -10.89 24.89 -12.40
C ALA A 244 -11.65 25.51 -13.58
N ASP A 245 -12.92 25.15 -13.76
CA ASP A 245 -13.78 25.64 -14.85
C ASP A 245 -14.29 27.08 -14.62
N ASN A 246 -14.10 27.63 -13.42
CA ASN A 246 -14.53 28.98 -13.07
C ASN A 246 -13.30 29.88 -12.77
N PRO A 247 -12.94 30.81 -13.67
CA PRO A 247 -11.79 31.69 -13.48
C PRO A 247 -11.82 32.52 -12.18
N GLU A 248 -13.00 32.96 -11.74
CA GLU A 248 -13.14 33.71 -10.48
C GLU A 248 -12.89 32.81 -9.27
N ALA A 249 -13.44 31.59 -9.28
CA ALA A 249 -13.20 30.61 -8.21
C ALA A 249 -11.73 30.18 -8.16
N MET A 250 -11.08 29.98 -9.32
CA MET A 250 -9.64 29.74 -9.40
C MET A 250 -8.83 30.90 -8.81
N ALA A 251 -9.20 32.14 -9.11
CA ALA A 251 -8.50 33.32 -8.57
C ALA A 251 -8.61 33.39 -7.04
N VAL A 252 -9.79 33.10 -6.47
CA VAL A 252 -10.00 33.02 -5.02
C VAL A 252 -9.11 31.94 -4.40
N MET A 253 -9.08 30.75 -5.00
CA MET A 253 -8.29 29.63 -4.48
C MET A 253 -6.79 29.90 -4.58
N ALA A 254 -6.31 30.48 -5.69
CA ALA A 254 -4.92 30.84 -5.88
C ALA A 254 -4.46 31.92 -4.89
N ALA A 255 -5.28 32.95 -4.65
CA ALA A 255 -4.97 34.00 -3.68
C ALA A 255 -4.85 33.45 -2.25
N PHE A 256 -5.77 32.55 -1.85
CA PHE A 256 -5.69 31.90 -0.54
C PHE A 256 -4.47 30.98 -0.43
N TRP A 257 -4.13 30.25 -1.49
CA TRP A 257 -2.96 29.38 -1.50
C TRP A 257 -1.67 30.17 -1.26
N GLN A 258 -1.52 31.31 -1.95
CA GLN A 258 -0.38 32.20 -1.77
C GLN A 258 -0.30 32.73 -0.33
N ASP A 259 -1.41 33.21 0.26
CA ASP A 259 -1.40 33.68 1.65
C ASP A 259 -1.05 32.52 2.62
N ALA A 260 -1.55 31.30 2.40
CA ALA A 260 -1.19 30.16 3.23
C ALA A 260 0.33 29.85 3.19
N GLU A 261 0.95 29.92 2.01
CA GLU A 261 2.40 29.74 1.86
C GLU A 261 3.19 30.87 2.54
N ASP A 262 2.78 32.12 2.35
CA ASP A 262 3.43 33.29 2.94
C ASP A 262 3.34 33.24 4.48
N ARG A 263 2.18 32.91 5.03
CA ARG A 263 1.96 32.77 6.48
C ARG A 263 2.72 31.59 7.05
N TYR A 264 2.79 30.47 6.33
CA TYR A 264 3.63 29.34 6.73
C TYR A 264 5.11 29.78 6.82
N ALA A 265 5.63 30.44 5.80
CA ALA A 265 7.00 30.96 5.79
C ALA A 265 7.24 31.95 6.95
N GLN A 266 6.27 32.82 7.24
CA GLN A 266 6.33 33.74 8.38
C GLN A 266 6.44 32.98 9.73
N LEU A 267 5.60 31.96 9.97
CA LEU A 267 5.70 31.14 11.19
C LEU A 267 7.07 30.45 11.30
N ARG A 268 7.60 29.95 10.18
CA ARG A 268 8.94 29.35 10.14
C ARG A 268 10.04 30.35 10.45
N GLY A 269 9.94 31.58 9.94
CA GLY A 269 10.85 32.68 10.26
C GLY A 269 10.84 33.10 11.73
N LEU A 270 9.69 32.91 12.40
CA LEU A 270 9.53 33.12 13.84
C LEU A 270 10.04 31.93 14.71
N GLY A 271 10.62 30.90 14.09
CA GLY A 271 11.16 29.73 14.79
C GLY A 271 10.14 28.63 15.12
N ILE A 272 8.87 28.76 14.72
CA ILE A 272 7.83 27.76 14.98
C ILE A 272 8.08 26.49 14.18
N ARG A 273 8.21 25.32 14.83
CA ARG A 273 8.56 24.05 14.20
C ARG A 273 7.61 23.66 13.06
N LYS A 274 8.10 22.87 12.10
CA LYS A 274 7.32 22.40 10.94
C LYS A 274 6.00 21.71 11.35
N GLU A 275 6.04 20.91 12.42
CA GLU A 275 4.88 20.18 12.92
C GLU A 275 3.77 21.05 13.50
N ASP A 276 4.11 22.28 13.89
CA ASP A 276 3.17 23.27 14.45
C ASP A 276 2.75 24.24 13.33
N ALA A 277 3.68 24.71 12.50
CA ALA A 277 3.39 25.61 11.38
C ALA A 277 2.45 24.99 10.33
N ARG A 278 2.49 23.67 10.15
CA ARG A 278 1.63 22.96 9.18
C ARG A 278 0.13 23.06 9.48
N PHE A 279 -0.27 23.56 10.64
CA PHE A 279 -1.70 23.78 10.96
C PHE A 279 -2.37 24.79 10.03
N LEU A 280 -1.57 25.58 9.29
CA LEU A 280 -2.07 26.45 8.22
C LEU A 280 -2.35 25.72 6.90
N LEU A 281 -1.87 24.49 6.72
CA LEU A 281 -1.98 23.79 5.44
C LEU A 281 -3.44 23.41 5.13
N PRO A 282 -3.97 23.79 3.96
CA PRO A 282 -5.36 23.49 3.61
C PRO A 282 -5.62 22.00 3.34
N ASN A 283 -6.88 21.59 3.36
CA ASN A 283 -7.27 20.21 3.02
C ASN A 283 -7.01 19.84 1.55
N ALA A 284 -6.89 20.83 0.66
CA ALA A 284 -6.57 20.63 -0.77
C ALA A 284 -5.10 20.24 -1.01
N ALA A 285 -4.27 20.31 0.02
CA ALA A 285 -2.85 20.10 -0.08
C ALA A 285 -2.51 18.69 -0.56
N GLU A 286 -1.73 18.60 -1.65
CA GLU A 286 -1.33 17.34 -2.27
C GLU A 286 -0.55 16.45 -1.28
N THR A 287 -0.71 15.14 -1.42
CA THR A 287 0.02 14.14 -0.64
C THR A 287 0.22 12.86 -1.44
N ARG A 288 1.01 11.96 -0.85
CA ARG A 288 1.35 10.65 -1.40
C ARG A 288 1.22 9.61 -0.31
N ILE A 289 0.71 8.43 -0.65
CA ILE A 289 0.44 7.37 0.32
C ILE A 289 0.57 5.99 -0.33
N VAL A 290 1.30 5.09 0.34
CA VAL A 290 1.29 3.66 0.04
C VAL A 290 0.22 3.01 0.91
N THR A 291 -0.62 2.18 0.31
CA THR A 291 -1.77 1.54 0.94
C THR A 291 -1.81 0.06 0.62
N THR A 292 -1.87 -0.79 1.63
CA THR A 292 -2.02 -2.24 1.48
C THR A 292 -3.31 -2.69 2.14
N MET A 293 -4.10 -3.50 1.43
CA MET A 293 -5.27 -4.18 1.99
C MET A 293 -5.39 -5.60 1.42
N ASN A 294 -6.03 -6.51 2.17
CA ASN A 294 -6.51 -7.75 1.59
C ASN A 294 -7.70 -7.49 0.64
N PHE A 295 -8.05 -8.46 -0.20
CA PHE A 295 -9.11 -8.26 -1.19
C PHE A 295 -10.49 -8.05 -0.56
N ALA A 296 -10.77 -8.62 0.62
CA ALA A 296 -11.99 -8.34 1.38
C ALA A 296 -12.11 -6.86 1.76
N ALA A 297 -11.03 -6.25 2.27
CA ALA A 297 -10.99 -4.84 2.61
C ALA A 297 -11.03 -3.94 1.36
N TRP A 298 -10.36 -4.34 0.27
CA TRP A 298 -10.50 -3.65 -1.02
C TRP A 298 -11.94 -3.70 -1.54
N SER A 299 -12.58 -4.87 -1.51
CA SER A 299 -13.98 -5.05 -1.90
C SER A 299 -14.91 -4.11 -1.12
N HIS A 300 -14.74 -4.02 0.20
CA HIS A 300 -15.49 -3.09 1.03
C HIS A 300 -15.23 -1.62 0.65
N PHE A 301 -13.97 -1.26 0.45
CA PHE A 301 -13.58 0.09 0.00
C PHE A 301 -14.24 0.45 -1.35
N LEU A 302 -14.18 -0.46 -2.32
CA LEU A 302 -14.69 -0.26 -3.67
C LEU A 302 -16.21 -0.05 -3.68
N TRP A 303 -16.96 -0.82 -2.90
CA TRP A 303 -18.40 -0.63 -2.75
C TRP A 303 -18.76 0.79 -2.28
N LEU A 304 -18.03 1.30 -1.29
CA LEU A 304 -18.30 2.61 -0.70
C LEU A 304 -17.73 3.79 -1.48
N ARG A 305 -16.62 3.58 -2.19
CA ARG A 305 -15.83 4.67 -2.76
C ARG A 305 -15.81 4.66 -4.28
N ALA A 306 -15.71 3.50 -4.93
CA ALA A 306 -15.55 3.43 -6.38
C ALA A 306 -16.89 3.40 -7.14
N VAL A 307 -17.89 2.65 -6.64
CA VAL A 307 -19.15 2.40 -7.36
C VAL A 307 -20.38 3.12 -6.78
N ASP A 308 -20.19 3.88 -5.71
CA ASP A 308 -21.21 4.75 -5.12
C ASP A 308 -21.14 6.16 -5.73
N LYS A 309 -22.26 6.63 -6.30
CA LYS A 309 -22.39 8.00 -6.86
C LYS A 309 -22.35 9.08 -5.77
N ALA A 310 -22.65 8.74 -4.52
CA ALA A 310 -22.57 9.67 -3.39
C ALA A 310 -21.14 9.90 -2.89
N ALA A 311 -20.18 9.04 -3.24
CA ALA A 311 -18.78 9.22 -2.86
C ALA A 311 -18.22 10.53 -3.43
N GLN A 312 -17.34 11.20 -2.68
CA GLN A 312 -16.69 12.41 -3.15
C GLN A 312 -15.86 12.10 -4.41
N TRP A 313 -15.86 13.02 -5.38
CA TRP A 313 -15.37 12.78 -6.75
C TRP A 313 -13.93 12.26 -6.81
N GLU A 314 -13.04 12.74 -5.94
CA GLU A 314 -11.61 12.43 -5.97
C GLU A 314 -11.35 11.00 -5.49
N ILE A 315 -11.86 10.64 -4.29
CA ILE A 315 -11.72 9.27 -3.78
C ILE A 315 -12.46 8.26 -4.67
N ARG A 316 -13.54 8.69 -5.34
CA ARG A 316 -14.22 7.86 -6.32
C ARG A 316 -13.39 7.59 -7.55
N ALA A 317 -12.81 8.62 -8.16
CA ALA A 317 -11.91 8.45 -9.29
C ALA A 317 -10.70 7.57 -8.91
N MET A 318 -10.12 7.77 -7.73
CA MET A 318 -9.04 6.93 -7.19
C MET A 318 -9.47 5.47 -7.05
N GLY A 319 -10.66 5.24 -6.49
CA GLY A 319 -11.22 3.91 -6.32
C GLY A 319 -11.55 3.21 -7.63
N GLN A 320 -12.01 3.93 -8.65
CA GLN A 320 -12.29 3.38 -9.98
C GLN A 320 -11.01 2.91 -10.68
N ARG A 321 -9.92 3.71 -10.64
CA ARG A 321 -8.61 3.26 -11.16
C ARG A 321 -8.06 2.06 -10.39
N THR A 322 -8.30 2.02 -9.07
CA THR A 322 -7.94 0.88 -8.23
C THR A 322 -8.73 -0.38 -8.63
N LEU A 323 -10.04 -0.25 -8.88
CA LEU A 323 -10.90 -1.34 -9.36
C LEU A 323 -10.43 -1.91 -10.69
N GLU A 324 -10.07 -1.06 -11.66
CA GLU A 324 -9.56 -1.49 -12.96
C GLU A 324 -8.34 -2.42 -12.82
N MET A 325 -7.38 -2.04 -11.97
CA MET A 325 -6.18 -2.85 -11.71
C MET A 325 -6.48 -4.11 -10.89
N LEU A 326 -7.37 -4.02 -9.89
CA LEU A 326 -7.78 -5.15 -9.07
C LEU A 326 -8.54 -6.21 -9.88
N TYR A 327 -9.45 -5.77 -10.75
CA TYR A 327 -10.17 -6.64 -11.66
C TYR A 327 -9.24 -7.34 -12.66
N ALA A 328 -8.19 -6.65 -13.13
CA ALA A 328 -7.19 -7.26 -14.00
C ALA A 328 -6.42 -8.40 -13.32
N ILE A 329 -6.08 -8.28 -12.03
CA ILE A 329 -5.36 -9.34 -11.30
C ILE A 329 -6.28 -10.44 -10.76
N ALA A 330 -7.50 -10.13 -10.34
CA ALA A 330 -8.40 -11.06 -9.67
C ALA A 330 -9.86 -10.88 -10.13
N PRO A 331 -10.19 -11.18 -11.40
CA PRO A 331 -11.50 -10.87 -11.98
C PRO A 331 -12.64 -11.58 -11.25
N THR A 332 -12.44 -12.84 -10.83
CA THR A 332 -13.45 -13.61 -10.09
C THR A 332 -13.82 -12.99 -8.74
N VAL A 333 -12.88 -12.28 -8.10
CA VAL A 333 -13.09 -11.62 -6.81
C VAL A 333 -13.82 -10.29 -6.95
N PHE A 334 -13.54 -9.55 -8.03
CA PHE A 334 -14.04 -8.18 -8.24
C PHE A 334 -15.11 -8.06 -9.33
N GLN A 335 -15.65 -9.18 -9.81
CA GLN A 335 -16.64 -9.22 -10.90
C GLN A 335 -17.87 -8.36 -10.58
N GLU A 336 -18.43 -8.49 -9.38
CA GLU A 336 -19.64 -7.74 -9.01
C GLU A 336 -19.41 -6.22 -9.00
N HIS A 337 -18.27 -5.77 -8.46
CA HIS A 337 -17.89 -4.34 -8.51
C HIS A 337 -17.72 -3.88 -9.94
N TRP A 338 -17.10 -4.70 -10.79
CA TRP A 338 -16.87 -4.41 -12.19
C TRP A 338 -18.17 -4.23 -12.95
N ASP A 339 -19.13 -5.14 -12.77
CA ASP A 339 -20.45 -5.07 -13.41
C ASP A 339 -21.19 -3.78 -13.03
N VAL A 340 -21.15 -3.40 -11.74
CA VAL A 340 -21.77 -2.15 -11.26
C VAL A 340 -21.02 -0.92 -11.80
N TYR A 341 -19.69 -0.96 -11.85
CA TYR A 341 -18.88 0.10 -12.44
C TYR A 341 -19.24 0.32 -13.90
N GLN A 342 -19.27 -0.74 -14.70
CA GLN A 342 -19.64 -0.71 -16.10
C GLN A 342 -21.06 -0.17 -16.31
N ALA A 343 -22.04 -0.66 -15.55
CA ALA A 343 -23.43 -0.23 -15.69
C ALA A 343 -23.67 1.25 -15.30
N ARG A 344 -22.83 1.84 -14.46
CA ARG A 344 -23.07 3.18 -13.89
C ARG A 344 -22.12 4.27 -14.36
N PHE A 345 -20.90 3.92 -14.77
CA PHE A 345 -19.80 4.86 -14.96
C PHE A 345 -18.96 4.59 -16.21
N ALA A 346 -19.05 3.42 -16.85
CA ALA A 346 -18.35 3.23 -18.11
C ALA A 346 -18.89 4.19 -19.18
N PRO A 347 -18.01 4.77 -20.01
CA PRO A 347 -18.36 5.81 -20.97
C PRO A 347 -19.28 5.32 -22.10
#